data_AF-A0A7C7DQW4-F1
#
_entry.id   AF-A0A7C7DQW4-F1
#
_cell.length_a   1.000
_cell.length_b   1.000
_cell.length_c   1.000
_cell.angle_alpha   90.00
_cell.angle_beta   90.00
_cell.angle_gamma   90.00
#
_symmetry.space_group_name_H-M   'P 1'
#
loop_
_entity.id
_entity.type
_entity.pdbx_description
1 polymer ?
#
loop_
_entity_poly.entity_id
_entity_poly.type
_entity_poly.pdbx_seq_one_letter_code
_entity_poly.pdbx_strand_id
1 'polypeptide(L)'
;FLTASIIGSLINIPLSRRRIQVYEPRAHPFSMFFFYYPPVVREQVIYLNVGGAGLPAVLSLYLLLSGRAPLLPTLFALLVVTIVAKMMARPKPGVGIVMPAFIPPLIAAATALILAPSGCTAPVAYVAGTMGTLIGADLLNWASFRSLGGQAVSIGGAGIFDGVFLVGIIAAFLG
;
A
#
# COMPACT_ATOMS: atom_id res chain seq x y z
N PHE A 1 -18.49 0.43 -5.41
CA PHE A 1 -17.08 0.21 -5.04
C PHE A 1 -16.57 1.29 -4.09
N LEU A 2 -16.50 2.57 -4.51
CA LEU A 2 -15.92 3.67 -3.71
C LEU A 2 -16.47 3.78 -2.27
N THR A 3 -17.79 3.73 -2.08
CA THR A 3 -18.41 3.75 -0.74
C THR A 3 -17.95 2.57 0.12
N ALA A 4 -17.88 1.37 -0.46
CA ALA A 4 -17.40 0.19 0.23
C ALA A 4 -15.91 0.28 0.57
N SER A 5 -15.09 0.90 -0.29
CA SER A 5 -13.68 1.17 -0.02
C SER A 5 -13.50 2.15 1.14
N ILE A 6 -14.33 3.19 1.26
CA ILE A 6 -14.30 4.13 2.39
C ILE A 6 -14.68 3.44 3.69
N ILE A 7 -15.79 2.69 3.71
CA ILE A 7 -16.22 1.97 4.92
C ILE A 7 -15.19 0.89 5.29
N GLY A 8 -14.71 0.16 4.29
CA GLY A 8 -13.70 -0.89 4.46
C GLY A 8 -12.35 -0.36 4.92
N SER A 9 -12.00 0.90 4.65
CA SER A 9 -10.70 1.44 5.07
C SER A 9 -10.61 1.66 6.57
N LEU A 10 -11.75 1.71 7.26
CA LEU A 10 -11.84 1.72 8.72
C LEU A 10 -11.54 0.34 9.34
N ILE A 11 -11.50 -0.72 8.52
CA ILE A 11 -11.36 -2.11 8.97
C ILE A 11 -9.95 -2.61 8.65
N ASN A 12 -9.21 -3.02 9.68
CA ASN A 12 -7.86 -3.54 9.58
C ASN A 12 -7.80 -4.98 10.14
N ILE A 13 -7.46 -5.95 9.30
CA ILE A 13 -7.39 -7.36 9.68
C ILE A 13 -5.94 -7.71 10.05
N PRO A 14 -5.65 -8.21 11.27
CA PRO A 14 -4.29 -8.56 11.66
C PRO A 14 -3.81 -9.78 10.85
N LEU A 15 -2.70 -9.64 10.14
CA LEU A 15 -2.07 -10.72 9.37
C LEU A 15 -0.92 -11.38 10.13
N SER A 16 -0.12 -10.61 10.87
CA SER A 16 1.09 -11.13 11.52
C SER A 16 1.46 -10.30 12.74
N ARG A 17 2.05 -10.94 13.75
CA ARG A 17 2.59 -10.30 14.96
C ARG A 17 4.07 -10.62 15.09
N ARG A 18 4.90 -9.64 15.40
CA ARG A 18 6.34 -9.79 15.59
C ARG A 18 6.80 -9.02 16.81
N ARG A 19 7.66 -9.64 17.61
CA ARG A 19 8.34 -8.96 18.73
C ARG A 19 9.56 -8.22 18.18
N ILE A 20 9.66 -6.94 18.49
CA ILE A 20 10.80 -6.11 18.09
C ILE A 20 11.34 -5.36 19.30
N GLN A 21 12.68 -5.32 19.39
CA GLN A 21 13.37 -4.55 20.42
C GLN A 21 13.36 -3.08 19.99
N VAL A 22 12.82 -2.22 20.84
CA VAL A 22 12.79 -0.78 20.61
C VAL A 22 13.83 -0.15 21.54
N TYR A 23 14.78 0.57 20.95
CA TYR A 23 15.73 1.36 21.71
C TYR A 23 15.10 2.73 22.00
N GLU A 24 14.36 2.86 23.10
CA GLU A 24 13.91 4.17 23.57
C GLU A 24 15.01 4.82 24.41
N PRO A 25 15.55 6.00 24.03
CA PRO A 25 16.43 6.77 24.91
C PRO A 25 15.57 7.44 25.99
N ARG A 26 15.19 6.70 27.03
CA ARG A 26 14.60 7.30 28.24
C ARG A 26 15.73 7.89 29.09
N ALA A 27 15.67 9.20 29.35
CA ALA A 27 16.45 9.82 30.41
C ALA A 27 15.90 9.33 31.76
N HIS A 28 16.56 8.34 32.36
CA HIS A 28 16.23 7.87 33.70
C HIS A 28 17.03 8.68 34.73
N PRO A 29 16.39 9.37 35.70
CA PRO A 29 17.10 10.20 36.68
C PRO A 29 17.99 9.43 37.66
N PHE A 30 17.92 8.08 37.67
CA PHE A 30 18.68 7.18 38.55
C PHE A 30 19.84 6.44 37.83
N SER A 31 20.28 6.92 36.67
CA SER A 31 21.23 6.22 35.77
C SER A 31 22.70 6.22 36.20
N MET A 32 23.05 6.70 37.40
CA MET A 32 24.45 6.80 37.82
C MET A 32 25.03 5.50 38.40
N PHE A 33 24.18 4.51 38.76
CA PHE A 33 24.62 3.35 39.54
C PHE A 33 24.56 1.98 38.81
N PHE A 34 23.82 1.87 37.71
CA PHE A 34 23.64 0.60 36.98
C PHE A 34 23.91 0.79 35.48
N PHE A 35 24.95 0.12 34.96
CA PHE A 35 25.35 0.14 33.54
C PHE A 35 24.54 -0.83 32.65
N TYR A 36 23.35 -1.26 33.08
CA TYR A 36 22.53 -2.21 32.33
C TYR A 36 21.16 -1.61 32.00
N TYR A 37 20.91 -1.41 30.72
CA TYR A 37 19.64 -0.94 30.17
C TYR A 37 18.94 -2.11 29.45
N PRO A 38 17.94 -2.78 30.06
CA PRO A 38 17.22 -3.84 29.36
C PRO A 38 16.45 -3.25 28.16
N PRO A 39 16.54 -3.85 26.96
CA PRO A 39 15.79 -3.37 25.80
C PRO A 39 14.28 -3.51 26.03
N VAL A 40 13.50 -2.48 25.70
CA VAL A 40 12.04 -2.55 25.76
C VAL A 40 11.55 -3.31 24.52
N VAL A 41 10.98 -4.50 24.72
CA VAL A 41 10.37 -5.28 23.64
C VAL A 41 8.95 -4.78 23.41
N ARG A 42 8.62 -4.34 22.19
CA ARG A 42 7.24 -4.05 21.76
C ARG A 42 6.79 -5.04 20.71
N GLU A 43 5.49 -5.29 20.64
CA GLU A 43 4.89 -6.07 19.56
C GLU A 43 4.52 -5.16 18.39
N GLN A 44 5.03 -5.48 17.20
CA GLN A 44 4.58 -4.92 15.93
C GLN A 44 3.53 -5.87 15.33
N VAL A 45 2.38 -5.32 14.96
CA VAL A 45 1.31 -6.05 14.27
C VAL A 45 1.18 -5.52 12.86
N ILE A 46 1.21 -6.42 11.88
CA ILE A 46 0.99 -6.10 10.47
C ILE A 46 -0.47 -6.38 10.16
N TYR A 47 -1.16 -5.38 9.61
CA TYR A 47 -2.57 -5.41 9.23
C TYR A 47 -2.73 -5.38 7.72
N LEU A 48 -3.85 -5.93 7.25
CA LEU A 48 -4.39 -5.72 5.92
C LEU A 48 -5.58 -4.77 6.02
N ASN A 49 -5.50 -3.64 5.32
CA ASN A 49 -6.63 -2.72 5.22
C ASN A 49 -7.67 -3.26 4.23
N VAL A 50 -8.92 -3.42 4.66
CA VAL A 50 -9.97 -3.99 3.80
C VAL A 50 -10.30 -3.04 2.64
N GLY A 51 -10.40 -1.74 2.89
CA GLY A 51 -10.75 -0.75 1.86
C GLY A 51 -9.63 -0.42 0.89
N GLY A 52 -8.38 -0.43 1.38
CA GLY A 52 -7.20 -0.01 0.63
C GLY A 52 -6.37 -1.13 0.03
N ALA A 53 -6.53 -2.37 0.50
CA ALA A 53 -5.87 -3.54 -0.09
C ALA A 53 -6.83 -4.67 -0.45
N GLY A 54 -7.72 -5.04 0.48
CA GLY A 54 -8.63 -6.19 0.30
C GLY A 54 -9.61 -6.02 -0.87
N LEU A 55 -10.53 -5.06 -0.76
CA LEU A 55 -11.52 -4.74 -1.79
C LEU A 55 -10.85 -4.39 -3.13
N PRO A 56 -9.77 -3.58 -3.17
CA PRO A 56 -9.05 -3.32 -4.40
C PRO A 56 -8.51 -4.58 -5.08
N ALA A 57 -7.90 -5.49 -4.32
CA ALA A 57 -7.39 -6.74 -4.84
C ALA A 57 -8.52 -7.65 -5.38
N VAL A 58 -9.65 -7.72 -4.69
CA VAL A 58 -10.81 -8.50 -5.15
C VAL A 58 -11.37 -7.94 -6.45
N LEU A 59 -11.55 -6.61 -6.55
CA LEU A 59 -12.03 -5.99 -7.79
C LEU A 59 -11.03 -6.17 -8.92
N SER A 60 -9.72 -6.04 -8.65
CA SER A 60 -8.68 -6.26 -9.65
C SER A 60 -8.67 -7.69 -10.17
N LEU A 61 -8.82 -8.67 -9.29
CA LEU A 61 -8.93 -10.08 -9.68
C LEU A 61 -10.19 -10.32 -10.53
N TYR A 62 -11.33 -9.75 -10.15
CA TYR A 62 -12.55 -9.84 -10.94
C TYR A 62 -12.39 -9.25 -12.35
N LEU A 63 -11.74 -8.08 -12.50
CA LEU A 63 -11.52 -7.45 -13.81
C LEU A 63 -10.60 -8.27 -14.71
N LEU A 64 -9.58 -8.90 -14.14
CA LEU A 64 -8.70 -9.84 -14.85
C LEU A 64 -9.44 -11.11 -15.28
N LEU A 65 -10.14 -11.77 -14.34
CA LEU A 65 -10.83 -13.04 -14.61
C LEU A 65 -12.03 -12.89 -15.53
N SER A 66 -12.70 -11.74 -15.50
CA SER A 66 -13.81 -11.44 -16.42
C SER A 66 -13.37 -11.03 -17.83
N GLY A 67 -12.06 -10.95 -18.09
CA GLY A 67 -11.51 -10.55 -19.39
C GLY A 67 -11.64 -9.06 -19.72
N ARG A 68 -12.19 -8.24 -18.79
CA ARG A 68 -12.33 -6.79 -18.97
C ARG A 68 -10.99 -6.05 -18.93
N ALA A 69 -10.02 -6.60 -18.21
CA ALA A 69 -8.64 -6.14 -18.21
C ALA A 69 -7.77 -7.14 -18.98
N PRO A 70 -7.41 -6.87 -20.25
CA PRO A 70 -6.55 -7.74 -21.04
C PRO A 70 -5.20 -7.97 -20.36
N LEU A 71 -4.77 -9.23 -20.28
CA LEU A 71 -3.69 -9.65 -19.39
C LEU A 71 -2.33 -9.02 -19.74
N LEU A 72 -1.94 -9.02 -21.02
CA LEU A 72 -0.66 -8.44 -21.47
C LEU A 72 -0.56 -6.92 -21.20
N PRO A 73 -1.49 -6.07 -21.70
CA PRO A 73 -1.48 -4.63 -21.42
C PRO A 73 -1.48 -4.33 -19.92
N THR A 74 -2.30 -5.08 -19.16
CA THR A 74 -2.40 -4.91 -17.72
C THR A 74 -1.09 -5.24 -17.02
N LEU A 75 -0.40 -6.31 -17.43
CA LEU A 75 0.89 -6.71 -16.86
C LEU A 75 1.97 -5.64 -17.08
N PHE A 76 2.07 -5.07 -18.29
CA PHE A 76 3.02 -4.00 -18.58
C PHE A 76 2.71 -2.72 -17.80
N ALA A 77 1.44 -2.29 -17.78
CA ALA A 77 1.02 -1.12 -17.00
C ALA A 77 1.27 -1.33 -15.50
N LEU A 78 0.94 -2.51 -14.97
CA LEU A 78 1.19 -2.90 -13.58
C LEU A 78 2.68 -2.84 -13.25
N LEU A 79 3.55 -3.33 -14.13
CA LEU A 79 5.00 -3.30 -13.94
C LEU A 79 5.50 -1.85 -13.81
N VAL A 80 5.07 -0.96 -14.70
CA VAL A 80 5.44 0.46 -14.66
C VAL A 80 4.96 1.12 -13.36
N VAL A 81 3.69 0.95 -13.01
CA VAL A 81 3.14 1.53 -11.77
C VAL A 81 3.87 0.97 -10.54
N THR A 82 4.19 -0.33 -10.53
CA THR A 82 4.93 -0.99 -9.43
C THR A 82 6.30 -0.34 -9.23
N ILE A 83 7.05 -0.13 -10.31
CA ILE A 83 8.39 0.50 -10.26
C ILE A 83 8.27 1.92 -9.71
N VAL A 84 7.35 2.73 -10.24
CA VAL A 84 7.16 4.11 -9.79
C VAL A 84 6.72 4.17 -8.33
N ALA A 85 5.73 3.36 -7.94
CA ALA A 85 5.25 3.29 -6.56
C ALA A 85 6.38 2.90 -5.60
N LYS A 86 7.22 1.91 -5.97
CA LYS A 86 8.38 1.49 -5.18
C LYS A 86 9.40 2.63 -5.01
N MET A 87 9.69 3.38 -6.07
CA MET A 87 10.64 4.49 -6.03
C MET A 87 10.15 5.64 -5.15
N MET A 88 8.83 5.89 -5.13
CA MET A 88 8.21 6.99 -4.39
C MET A 88 7.90 6.65 -2.93
N ALA A 89 7.70 5.37 -2.61
CA ALA A 89 7.37 4.91 -1.26
C ALA A 89 8.52 5.16 -0.28
N ARG A 90 8.22 5.84 0.82
CA ARG A 90 9.16 6.09 1.91
C ARG A 90 8.60 5.56 3.23
N PRO A 91 9.31 4.66 3.93
CA PRO A 91 8.92 4.23 5.28
C PRO A 91 9.24 5.35 6.28
N LYS A 92 8.23 5.83 7.00
CA LYS A 92 8.36 6.87 8.02
C LYS A 92 7.91 6.32 9.39
N PRO A 93 8.83 6.21 10.37
CA PRO A 93 8.46 5.78 11.73
C PRO A 93 7.37 6.71 12.31
N GLY A 94 6.37 6.13 12.95
CA GLY A 94 5.20 6.86 13.47
C GLY A 94 4.00 6.87 12.52
N VAL A 95 4.23 6.63 11.23
CA VAL A 95 3.22 6.87 10.19
C VAL A 95 3.01 5.65 9.29
N GLY A 96 4.06 4.91 8.98
CA GLY A 96 4.03 3.79 8.03
C GLY A 96 4.66 4.16 6.69
N ILE A 97 4.18 3.57 5.60
CA ILE A 97 4.65 3.90 4.25
C ILE A 97 3.87 5.10 3.71
N VAL A 98 4.60 6.12 3.30
CA VAL A 98 4.03 7.34 2.69
C VAL A 98 4.52 7.50 1.25
N MET A 99 3.67 8.04 0.40
CA MET A 99 4.00 8.45 -0.97
C MET A 99 3.04 9.54 -1.46
N PRO A 100 3.36 10.27 -2.53
CA PRO A 100 2.44 11.22 -3.14
C PRO A 100 1.23 10.49 -3.76
N ALA A 101 0.03 10.73 -3.24
CA ALA A 101 -1.18 9.99 -3.61
C ALA A 101 -1.58 10.10 -5.10
N PHE A 102 -1.25 11.21 -5.77
CA PHE A 102 -1.63 11.47 -7.16
C PHE A 102 -0.74 10.78 -8.18
N ILE A 103 0.50 10.39 -7.81
CA ILE A 103 1.46 9.85 -8.77
C ILE A 103 1.02 8.48 -9.32
N PRO A 104 0.70 7.47 -8.49
CA PRO A 104 0.29 6.17 -9.04
C PRO A 104 -0.97 6.23 -9.93
N PRO A 105 -2.05 6.97 -9.57
CA PRO A 105 -3.21 7.15 -10.43
C PRO A 105 -2.89 7.75 -11.80
N LEU A 106 -2.04 8.78 -11.85
CA LEU A 106 -1.68 9.43 -13.12
C LEU A 106 -0.84 8.51 -14.01
N ILE A 107 0.11 7.78 -13.43
CA ILE A 107 0.92 6.82 -14.17
C ILE A 107 0.05 5.65 -14.66
N ALA A 108 -0.89 5.18 -13.85
CA ALA A 108 -1.83 4.13 -14.24
C ALA A 108 -2.73 4.57 -15.39
N ALA A 109 -3.25 5.80 -15.33
CA ALA A 109 -4.05 6.38 -16.41
C ALA A 109 -3.23 6.52 -17.70
N ALA A 110 -2.03 7.09 -17.63
CA ALA A 110 -1.16 7.29 -18.78
C ALA A 110 -0.76 5.96 -19.44
N THR A 111 -0.34 4.97 -18.65
CA THR A 111 0.04 3.65 -19.15
C THR A 111 -1.14 2.89 -19.74
N ALA A 112 -2.33 2.98 -19.13
CA ALA A 112 -3.54 2.38 -19.67
C ALA A 112 -3.97 3.04 -20.99
N LEU A 113 -3.91 4.37 -21.12
CA LEU A 113 -4.24 5.07 -22.36
C LEU A 113 -3.33 4.67 -23.53
N ILE A 114 -2.07 4.31 -23.25
CA ILE A 114 -1.09 3.93 -24.27
C ILE A 114 -1.21 2.44 -24.62
N LEU A 115 -1.43 1.58 -23.63
CA LEU A 115 -1.31 0.12 -23.77
C LEU A 115 -2.64 -0.61 -23.92
N ALA A 116 -3.73 -0.05 -23.37
CA ALA A 116 -5.02 -0.74 -23.35
C ALA A 116 -5.69 -0.70 -24.73
N PRO A 117 -6.26 -1.83 -25.19
CA PRO A 117 -7.18 -1.83 -26.32
C PRO A 117 -8.40 -0.95 -26.07
N SER A 118 -9.02 -0.47 -27.15
CA SER A 118 -10.25 0.33 -27.09
C SER A 118 -11.32 -0.36 -26.22
N GLY A 119 -11.91 0.40 -25.29
CA GLY A 119 -12.92 -0.09 -24.35
C GLY A 119 -12.38 -0.81 -23.12
N CYS A 120 -11.06 -0.97 -22.97
CA CYS A 120 -10.44 -1.63 -21.82
C CYS A 120 -9.61 -0.68 -20.93
N THR A 121 -9.56 0.63 -21.25
CA THR A 121 -8.71 1.61 -20.57
C THR A 121 -8.99 1.70 -19.07
N ALA A 122 -10.26 1.86 -18.68
CA ALA A 122 -10.65 1.94 -17.27
C ALA A 122 -10.27 0.68 -16.45
N PRO A 123 -10.61 -0.55 -16.89
CA PRO A 123 -10.16 -1.77 -16.21
C PRO A 123 -8.64 -1.89 -16.08
N VAL A 124 -7.90 -1.59 -17.16
CA VAL A 124 -6.42 -1.66 -17.15
C VAL A 124 -5.84 -0.64 -16.17
N ALA A 125 -6.30 0.61 -16.23
CA ALA A 125 -5.88 1.68 -15.32
C ALA A 125 -6.16 1.31 -13.86
N TYR A 126 -7.34 0.75 -13.59
CA TYR A 126 -7.72 0.33 -12.26
C TYR A 126 -6.83 -0.78 -11.72
N VAL A 127 -6.65 -1.87 -12.49
CA VAL A 127 -5.85 -3.02 -12.03
C VAL A 127 -4.39 -2.62 -11.86
N ALA A 128 -3.81 -1.96 -12.87
CA ALA A 128 -2.43 -1.52 -12.83
C ALA A 128 -2.17 -0.52 -11.70
N GLY A 129 -3.07 0.47 -11.54
CA GLY A 129 -2.97 1.48 -10.50
C GLY A 129 -3.07 0.90 -9.10
N THR A 130 -4.10 0.11 -8.82
CA THR A 130 -4.32 -0.42 -7.46
C THR A 130 -3.30 -1.49 -7.09
N MET A 131 -3.15 -2.53 -7.91
CA MET A 131 -2.23 -3.63 -7.63
C MET A 131 -0.78 -3.19 -7.75
N GLY A 132 -0.44 -2.37 -8.75
CA GLY A 132 0.91 -1.84 -8.89
C GLY A 132 1.31 -0.97 -7.71
N THR A 133 0.39 -0.14 -7.19
CA THR A 133 0.63 0.63 -5.97
C THR A 133 0.84 -0.29 -4.78
N LEU A 134 -0.05 -1.25 -4.53
CA LEU A 134 0.08 -2.16 -3.38
C LEU A 134 1.36 -3.01 -3.44
N ILE A 135 1.70 -3.53 -4.61
CA ILE A 135 2.92 -4.32 -4.79
C ILE A 135 4.15 -3.42 -4.60
N GLY A 136 4.22 -2.30 -5.32
CA GLY A 136 5.40 -1.43 -5.30
C GLY A 136 5.60 -0.72 -3.96
N ALA A 137 4.52 -0.18 -3.41
CA ALA A 137 4.53 0.58 -2.18
C ALA A 137 4.65 -0.31 -0.94
N ASP A 138 3.82 -1.33 -0.79
CA ASP A 138 3.78 -2.15 0.43
C ASP A 138 4.64 -3.39 0.30
N LEU A 139 4.34 -4.29 -0.65
CA LEU A 139 4.94 -5.63 -0.68
C LEU A 139 6.45 -5.57 -0.94
N LEU A 140 6.90 -4.75 -1.90
CA LEU A 140 8.32 -4.59 -2.19
C LEU A 140 9.07 -3.79 -1.11
N ASN A 141 8.37 -3.11 -0.19
CA ASN A 141 8.97 -2.46 0.98
C ASN A 141 8.82 -3.26 2.28
N TRP A 142 8.41 -4.53 2.19
CA TRP A 142 8.20 -5.40 3.35
C TRP A 142 9.40 -5.47 4.31
N ALA A 143 10.63 -5.46 3.76
CA ALA A 143 11.85 -5.46 4.58
C ALA A 143 11.97 -4.21 5.47
N SER A 144 11.49 -3.07 4.98
CA SER A 144 11.48 -1.79 5.69
C SER A 144 10.46 -1.73 6.82
N PHE A 145 9.53 -2.68 6.92
CA PHE A 145 8.63 -2.75 8.08
C PHE A 145 9.38 -2.98 9.39
N ARG A 146 10.54 -3.65 9.33
CA ARG A 146 11.41 -3.84 10.51
C ARG A 146 11.97 -2.52 11.05
N SER A 147 12.20 -1.53 10.19
CA SER A 147 12.72 -0.22 10.58
C SER A 147 11.64 0.77 11.04
N LEU A 148 10.36 0.42 10.95
CA LEU A 148 9.25 1.27 11.41
C LEU A 148 9.06 1.24 12.94
N GLY A 149 9.79 0.39 13.66
CA GLY A 149 9.73 0.29 15.12
C GLY A 149 8.44 -0.34 15.64
N GLY A 150 8.21 -0.25 16.97
CA GLY A 150 7.17 -0.88 17.81
C GLY A 150 5.70 -0.61 17.47
N GLN A 151 5.35 -0.47 16.19
CA GLN A 151 4.10 0.13 15.73
C GLN A 151 3.22 -0.86 14.96
N ALA A 152 1.93 -0.57 14.91
CA ALA A 152 1.00 -1.16 13.96
C ALA A 152 1.33 -0.68 12.54
N VAL A 153 1.52 -1.62 11.60
CA VAL A 153 1.76 -1.32 10.18
C VAL A 153 0.58 -1.85 9.39
N SER A 154 -0.02 -1.04 8.51
CA SER A 154 -1.17 -1.45 7.70
C SER A 154 -0.85 -1.41 6.22
N ILE A 155 -0.91 -2.58 5.57
CA ILE A 155 -0.87 -2.72 4.10
C ILE A 155 -2.14 -2.10 3.53
N GLY A 156 -2.02 -1.25 2.52
CA GLY A 156 -3.15 -0.48 1.99
C GLY A 156 -3.67 0.61 2.95
N GLY A 157 -2.89 0.97 3.99
CA GLY A 157 -3.29 1.93 5.03
C GLY A 157 -3.08 3.41 4.67
N ALA A 158 -2.93 4.26 5.69
CA ALA A 158 -3.11 5.73 5.68
C ALA A 158 -2.28 6.58 4.68
N GLY A 159 -1.36 6.01 3.90
CA GLY A 159 -0.71 6.69 2.76
C GLY A 159 -0.93 6.01 1.41
N ILE A 160 -1.34 4.74 1.42
CA ILE A 160 -1.58 3.91 0.24
C ILE A 160 -3.04 4.03 -0.20
N PHE A 161 -3.96 4.09 0.77
CA PHE A 161 -5.40 4.15 0.54
C PHE A 161 -5.78 5.33 -0.36
N ASP A 162 -5.23 6.51 -0.12
CA ASP A 162 -5.55 7.72 -0.91
C ASP A 162 -5.19 7.53 -2.39
N GLY A 163 -4.03 6.93 -2.66
CA GLY A 163 -3.61 6.60 -4.02
C GLY A 163 -4.52 5.54 -4.66
N VAL A 164 -4.80 4.45 -3.95
CA VAL A 164 -5.67 3.37 -4.44
C VAL A 164 -7.11 3.84 -4.67
N PHE A 165 -7.63 4.68 -3.78
CA PHE A 165 -8.96 5.28 -3.90
C PHE A 165 -9.02 6.22 -5.10
N LEU A 166 -8.00 7.06 -5.28
CA LEU A 166 -7.92 7.99 -6.41
C LEU A 166 -7.73 7.26 -7.74
N VAL A 167 -7.01 6.13 -7.79
CA VAL A 167 -6.99 5.23 -8.96
C VAL A 167 -8.42 4.83 -9.33
N GLY A 168 -9.24 4.44 -8.33
CA GLY A 168 -10.64 4.07 -8.55
C GLY A 168 -11.47 5.20 -9.16
N ILE A 169 -11.27 6.44 -8.70
CA ILE A 169 -11.94 7.62 -9.25
C ILE A 169 -11.48 7.89 -10.68
N ILE A 170 -10.16 7.99 -10.91
CA ILE A 170 -9.62 8.31 -12.23
C ILE A 170 -10.00 7.25 -13.25
N ALA A 171 -9.90 5.96 -12.89
CA ALA A 171 -10.30 4.88 -13.76
C ALA A 171 -11.78 4.98 -14.18
N ALA A 172 -12.68 5.42 -13.30
CA ALA A 172 -14.08 5.62 -13.64
C ALA A 172 -14.31 6.71 -14.70
N PHE A 173 -13.42 7.69 -14.81
CA PHE A 173 -13.45 8.73 -15.86
C PHE A 173 -12.81 8.29 -17.18
N LEU A 174 -12.10 7.16 -17.22
CA LEU A 174 -11.46 6.61 -18.42
C LEU A 174 -12.31 5.53 -19.11
N GLY A 175 -13.52 5.28 -18.61
CA GLY A 175 -14.44 4.24 -19.06
C GLY A 175 -15.39 4.70 -20.15
#